data_AF-A0A7W0ZNB6-F1
#
_entry.id   AF-A0A7W0ZNB6-F1
#
_cell.length_a   1.000
_cell.length_b   1.000
_cell.length_c   1.000
_cell.angle_alpha   90.00
_cell.angle_beta   90.00
_cell.angle_gamma   90.00
#
_symmetry.space_group_name_H-M   'P 1'
#
loop_
_entity.id
_entity.type
_entity.pdbx_description
1 polymer ?
#
loop_
_entity_poly.entity_id
_entity_poly.type
_entity_poly.pdbx_seq_one_letter_code
_entity_poly.pdbx_strand_id
1 'polypeptide(L)'
;MSLLLLLLALPLLYWQGGVESAPTLKQAGIERLCVPPDQIEAWRKAGFSVIPMTDAELASREKLPTPGIAARAGVASPTRSPWIDANGWQYLRNFARNGAGKYYYDLPAGKAALAAAEAFAYGADAVLKIDTADLEEFGRMLAFLRQLPTDDLPTLADLAVVDDGSPLTGEVMNLLARRNLLFRPVPTPLPQFPINIKLGTKEYPKEAVTDPSLFALKIRRRLTDEKRRLRIYGSEVVICRLTGEAARVRLHLLNYGGREIAGLRIRLRGTYAKGEAFVAGSGRVEPMDYVLTDGATEFSLAKMETYAWIELTAVK
;
A
#
# COMPACT_ATOMS: atom_id res chain seq x y z
N MET A 1 -27.80 2.70 17.66
CA MET A 1 -26.39 2.57 18.08
C MET A 1 -25.93 1.17 17.68
N SER A 2 -25.61 0.97 16.39
CA SER A 2 -25.27 -0.35 15.83
C SER A 2 -23.77 -0.55 15.84
N LEU A 3 -23.32 -1.43 16.71
CA LEU A 3 -21.92 -1.75 17.01
C LEU A 3 -21.32 -2.75 16.00
N LEU A 4 -21.51 -2.53 14.69
CA LEU A 4 -21.22 -3.55 13.65
C LEU A 4 -20.50 -3.04 12.40
N LEU A 5 -19.80 -1.89 12.47
CA LEU A 5 -19.24 -1.23 11.27
C LEU A 5 -17.73 -0.89 11.29
N LEU A 6 -16.90 -1.52 12.14
CA LEU A 6 -15.45 -1.24 12.20
C LEU A 6 -14.57 -2.51 12.22
N LEU A 7 -14.84 -3.48 11.35
CA LEU A 7 -13.98 -4.67 11.13
C LEU A 7 -13.18 -4.61 9.82
N LEU A 8 -12.97 -3.40 9.28
CA LEU A 8 -12.64 -3.15 7.86
C LEU A 8 -11.17 -2.94 7.51
N ALA A 9 -10.20 -3.12 8.41
CA ALA A 9 -8.80 -2.82 8.08
C ALA A 9 -7.93 -4.04 7.77
N LEU A 10 -8.23 -5.22 8.32
CA LEU A 10 -7.38 -6.39 8.16
C LEU A 10 -7.81 -7.22 6.94
N PRO A 11 -6.86 -7.61 6.06
CA PRO A 11 -7.13 -8.50 4.94
C PRO A 11 -7.56 -9.89 5.45
N LEU A 12 -8.43 -10.54 4.68
CA LEU A 12 -9.02 -11.82 5.04
C LEU A 12 -8.33 -12.98 4.33
N LEU A 13 -8.06 -14.07 5.04
CA LEU A 13 -7.58 -15.31 4.43
C LEU A 13 -8.77 -16.07 3.80
N TYR A 14 -8.69 -16.40 2.52
CA TYR A 14 -9.55 -17.41 1.92
C TYR A 14 -8.88 -18.78 1.99
N TRP A 15 -9.53 -19.71 2.68
CA TRP A 15 -8.99 -21.03 2.96
C TRP A 15 -9.83 -22.12 2.31
N GLN A 16 -9.17 -22.98 1.53
CA GLN A 16 -9.82 -24.12 0.86
C GLN A 16 -9.47 -25.47 1.51
N GLY A 17 -8.46 -25.50 2.39
CA GLY A 17 -8.13 -26.70 3.17
C GLY A 17 -9.24 -27.06 4.15
N GLY A 18 -9.37 -28.34 4.50
CA GLY A 18 -10.40 -28.78 5.43
C GLY A 18 -10.08 -28.44 6.88
N VAL A 19 -11.06 -28.68 7.77
CA VAL A 19 -10.99 -28.34 9.19
C VAL A 19 -9.84 -29.04 9.93
N GLU A 20 -9.28 -30.12 9.39
CA GLU A 20 -8.09 -30.80 9.88
C GLU A 20 -6.86 -29.88 9.94
N SER A 21 -6.82 -28.82 9.14
CA SER A 21 -5.76 -27.80 9.15
C SER A 21 -5.92 -26.75 10.27
N ALA A 22 -6.97 -26.84 11.08
CA ALA A 22 -7.22 -25.93 12.19
C ALA A 22 -6.05 -25.76 13.17
N PRO A 23 -5.32 -26.82 13.59
CA PRO A 23 -4.17 -26.66 14.47
C PRO A 23 -3.08 -25.76 13.86
N THR A 24 -2.79 -25.94 12.56
CA THR A 24 -1.79 -25.14 11.83
C THR A 24 -2.20 -23.67 11.73
N LEU A 25 -3.47 -23.38 11.41
CA LEU A 25 -3.96 -22.01 11.38
C LEU A 25 -3.92 -21.35 12.76
N LYS A 26 -4.27 -22.07 13.82
CA LYS A 26 -4.17 -21.57 15.21
C LYS A 26 -2.73 -21.29 15.62
N GLN A 27 -1.79 -22.18 15.26
CA GLN A 27 -0.37 -21.98 15.52
C GLN A 27 0.16 -20.73 14.82
N ALA A 28 -0.35 -20.43 13.62
CA ALA A 28 -0.07 -19.18 12.91
C ALA A 28 -0.78 -17.95 13.52
N GLY A 29 -1.64 -18.11 14.53
CA GLY A 29 -2.40 -16.99 15.11
C GLY A 29 -3.54 -16.48 14.22
N ILE A 30 -4.00 -17.30 13.28
CA ILE A 30 -5.14 -17.00 12.43
C ILE A 30 -6.41 -17.42 13.16
N GLU A 31 -7.33 -16.47 13.32
CA GLU A 31 -8.59 -16.68 14.06
C GLU A 31 -9.82 -16.39 13.18
N ARG A 32 -9.62 -15.70 12.05
CA ARG A 32 -10.68 -15.29 11.13
C ARG A 32 -10.35 -15.71 9.71
N LEU A 33 -11.30 -16.32 9.03
CA LEU A 33 -11.12 -16.88 7.69
C LEU A 33 -12.42 -16.84 6.87
N CYS A 34 -12.24 -16.76 5.56
CA CYS A 34 -13.26 -16.94 4.54
C CYS A 34 -13.18 -18.38 4.02
N VAL A 35 -14.30 -19.10 4.00
CA VAL A 35 -14.36 -20.49 3.50
C VAL A 35 -15.58 -20.70 2.62
N PRO A 36 -15.55 -21.74 1.77
CA PRO A 36 -16.73 -22.25 1.09
C PRO A 36 -17.90 -22.51 2.05
N PRO A 37 -19.17 -22.27 1.63
CA PRO A 37 -20.32 -22.32 2.54
C PRO A 37 -20.56 -23.66 3.24
N ASP A 38 -20.18 -24.76 2.59
CA ASP A 38 -20.29 -26.13 3.09
C ASP A 38 -19.36 -26.43 4.28
N GLN A 39 -18.29 -25.63 4.47
CA GLN A 39 -17.32 -25.85 5.56
C GLN A 39 -17.59 -25.00 6.81
N ILE A 40 -18.56 -24.09 6.77
CA ILE A 40 -18.77 -23.06 7.82
C ILE A 40 -18.97 -23.69 9.20
N GLU A 41 -19.83 -24.69 9.32
CA GLU A 41 -20.15 -25.29 10.62
C GLU A 41 -18.93 -25.97 11.24
N ALA A 42 -18.15 -26.68 10.43
CA ALA A 42 -16.94 -27.36 10.89
C ALA A 42 -15.93 -26.34 11.44
N TRP A 43 -15.68 -25.26 10.70
CA TRP A 43 -14.74 -24.21 11.12
C TRP A 43 -15.21 -23.42 12.34
N ARG A 44 -16.52 -23.14 12.46
CA ARG A 44 -17.09 -22.52 13.67
C ARG A 44 -16.94 -23.44 14.89
N LYS A 45 -17.20 -24.74 14.75
CA LYS A 45 -16.98 -25.74 15.81
C LYS A 45 -15.51 -25.84 16.21
N ALA A 46 -14.58 -25.63 15.26
CA ALA A 46 -13.15 -25.55 15.54
C ALA A 46 -12.71 -24.22 16.23
N GLY A 47 -13.63 -23.28 16.45
CA GLY A 47 -13.40 -22.04 17.20
C GLY A 47 -12.97 -20.83 16.36
N PHE A 48 -13.18 -20.85 15.04
CA PHE A 48 -12.83 -19.73 14.16
C PHE A 48 -14.00 -18.78 13.93
N SER A 49 -13.68 -17.50 13.69
CA SER A 49 -14.60 -16.52 13.13
C SER A 49 -14.68 -16.70 11.61
N VAL A 50 -15.83 -17.20 11.13
CA VAL A 50 -15.98 -17.62 9.74
C VAL A 50 -16.86 -16.67 8.95
N ILE A 51 -16.37 -16.24 7.79
CA ILE A 51 -17.13 -15.51 6.78
C ILE A 51 -17.45 -16.46 5.63
N PRO A 52 -18.73 -16.71 5.29
CA PRO A 52 -19.08 -17.45 4.08
C PRO A 52 -18.52 -16.73 2.86
N MET A 53 -17.88 -17.47 1.96
CA MET A 53 -17.42 -16.94 0.67
C MET A 53 -17.75 -17.97 -0.41
N THR A 54 -18.71 -17.63 -1.28
CA THR A 54 -19.04 -18.47 -2.44
C THR A 54 -18.00 -18.26 -3.54
N ASP A 55 -17.84 -19.23 -4.43
CA ASP A 55 -16.97 -19.06 -5.62
C ASP A 55 -17.45 -17.92 -6.51
N ALA A 56 -18.77 -17.69 -6.60
CA ALA A 56 -19.35 -16.57 -7.32
C ALA A 56 -18.99 -15.22 -6.68
N GLU A 57 -19.03 -15.12 -5.35
CA GLU A 57 -18.59 -13.92 -4.62
C GLU A 57 -17.09 -13.69 -4.82
N LEU A 58 -16.27 -14.73 -4.68
CA LEU A 58 -14.83 -14.65 -4.89
C LEU A 58 -14.49 -14.20 -6.33
N ALA A 59 -15.18 -14.76 -7.33
CA ALA A 59 -14.99 -14.40 -8.73
C ALA A 59 -15.51 -12.99 -9.09
N SER A 60 -16.44 -12.45 -8.31
CA SER A 60 -16.94 -11.07 -8.48
C SER A 60 -15.97 -10.01 -7.97
N ARG A 61 -15.00 -10.39 -7.13
CA ARG A 61 -13.95 -9.51 -6.62
C ARG A 61 -12.92 -9.22 -7.71
N GLU A 62 -12.36 -8.02 -7.68
CA GLU A 62 -11.30 -7.63 -8.61
C GLU A 62 -10.01 -8.40 -8.27
N LYS A 63 -9.56 -9.26 -9.20
CA LYS A 63 -8.32 -10.01 -9.04
C LYS A 63 -7.12 -9.09 -9.24
N LEU A 64 -6.28 -8.98 -8.23
CA LEU A 64 -5.08 -8.16 -8.26
C LEU A 64 -3.83 -8.99 -8.63
N PRO A 65 -2.86 -8.39 -9.33
CA PRO A 65 -1.56 -9.01 -9.55
C PRO A 65 -0.80 -9.19 -8.23
N THR A 66 0.06 -10.20 -8.20
CA THR A 66 0.96 -10.46 -7.07
C THR A 66 1.90 -9.27 -6.85
N PRO A 67 1.94 -8.68 -5.63
CA PRO A 67 2.83 -7.57 -5.37
C PRO A 67 4.29 -8.02 -5.24
N GLY A 68 5.21 -7.21 -5.74
CA GLY A 68 6.64 -7.47 -5.59
C GLY A 68 7.48 -6.71 -6.60
N ILE A 69 8.64 -7.30 -6.94
CA ILE A 69 9.50 -6.79 -8.00
C ILE A 69 9.69 -7.83 -9.10
N ALA A 70 9.68 -7.37 -10.34
CA ALA A 70 10.25 -8.11 -11.46
C ALA A 70 11.69 -7.62 -11.68
N ALA A 71 12.64 -8.48 -11.33
CA ALA A 71 14.06 -8.21 -11.54
C ALA A 71 14.36 -8.16 -13.04
N ARG A 72 15.07 -7.11 -13.49
CA ARG A 72 15.59 -7.01 -14.85
C ARG A 72 16.96 -7.69 -14.96
N ALA A 73 17.01 -8.99 -14.69
CA ALA A 73 18.24 -9.76 -14.89
C ALA A 73 18.57 -9.82 -16.39
N GLY A 74 19.79 -9.42 -16.78
CA GLY A 74 20.28 -9.54 -18.16
C GLY A 74 19.96 -8.39 -19.12
N VAL A 75 19.29 -7.32 -18.69
CA VAL A 75 19.04 -6.13 -19.53
C VAL A 75 19.99 -5.01 -19.14
N ALA A 76 20.94 -4.67 -20.02
CA ALA A 76 21.74 -3.47 -19.87
C ALA A 76 20.82 -2.24 -20.04
N SER A 77 20.56 -1.54 -18.92
CA SER A 77 19.75 -0.32 -18.89
C SER A 77 20.49 0.74 -18.10
N PRO A 78 20.32 2.04 -18.43
CA PRO A 78 20.89 3.14 -17.65
C PRO A 78 20.48 3.13 -16.17
N THR A 79 19.39 2.43 -15.82
CA THR A 79 18.96 2.22 -14.43
C THR A 79 18.77 0.74 -14.13
N ARG A 80 19.35 0.25 -13.02
CA ARG A 80 19.09 -1.10 -12.49
C ARG A 80 17.81 -1.19 -11.65
N SER A 81 17.04 -0.11 -11.57
CA SER A 81 15.78 -0.07 -10.81
C SER A 81 14.84 -1.17 -11.30
N PRO A 82 14.39 -2.07 -10.42
CA PRO A 82 13.51 -3.15 -10.83
C PRO A 82 12.13 -2.60 -11.21
N TRP A 83 11.38 -3.41 -11.97
CA TRP A 83 9.96 -3.13 -12.10
C TRP A 83 9.26 -3.48 -10.78
N ILE A 84 8.34 -2.64 -10.32
CA ILE A 84 7.59 -2.87 -9.08
C ILE A 84 6.16 -3.14 -9.48
N ASP A 85 5.64 -4.29 -9.10
CA ASP A 85 4.24 -4.65 -9.25
C ASP A 85 3.52 -4.24 -7.96
N ALA A 86 2.81 -3.12 -8.04
CA ALA A 86 2.10 -2.52 -6.91
C ALA A 86 0.63 -2.28 -7.26
N ASN A 87 -0.25 -2.48 -6.29
CA ASN A 87 -1.70 -2.35 -6.42
C ASN A 87 -2.25 -1.08 -5.77
N GLY A 88 -1.43 -0.35 -5.01
CA GLY A 88 -1.81 0.91 -4.36
C GLY A 88 -2.51 1.92 -5.28
N TRP A 89 -2.06 2.03 -6.53
CA TRP A 89 -2.67 2.92 -7.51
C TRP A 89 -4.08 2.46 -7.95
N GLN A 90 -4.32 1.15 -8.01
CA GLN A 90 -5.63 0.57 -8.35
C GLN A 90 -6.64 0.88 -7.25
N TYR A 91 -6.23 0.73 -5.98
CA TYR A 91 -7.05 1.11 -4.83
C TYR A 91 -7.47 2.58 -4.88
N LEU A 92 -6.49 3.49 -5.03
CA LEU A 92 -6.77 4.92 -5.11
C LEU A 92 -7.71 5.27 -6.27
N ARG A 93 -7.51 4.63 -7.43
CA ARG A 93 -8.34 4.82 -8.61
C ARG A 93 -9.77 4.35 -8.39
N ASN A 94 -9.94 3.15 -7.85
CA ASN A 94 -11.26 2.56 -7.65
C ASN A 94 -12.02 3.28 -6.55
N PHE A 95 -11.36 3.68 -5.45
CA PHE A 95 -11.97 4.54 -4.43
C PHE A 95 -12.50 5.85 -5.01
N ALA A 96 -11.75 6.49 -5.90
CA ALA A 96 -12.18 7.73 -6.54
C ALA A 96 -13.35 7.55 -7.52
N ARG A 97 -13.46 6.38 -8.18
CA ARG A 97 -14.50 6.12 -9.19
C ARG A 97 -15.78 5.52 -8.62
N ASN A 98 -15.63 4.50 -7.79
CA ASN A 98 -16.70 3.56 -7.43
C ASN A 98 -16.89 3.45 -5.91
N GLY A 99 -16.09 4.16 -5.11
CA GLY A 99 -16.02 3.95 -3.66
C GLY A 99 -15.22 2.69 -3.30
N ALA A 100 -15.49 2.12 -2.11
CA ALA A 100 -14.75 0.97 -1.59
C ALA A 100 -14.92 -0.27 -2.48
N GLY A 101 -13.86 -0.63 -3.23
CA GLY A 101 -13.80 -1.85 -4.02
C GLY A 101 -13.55 -3.10 -3.17
N LYS A 102 -13.89 -4.27 -3.71
CA LYS A 102 -13.60 -5.57 -3.13
C LYS A 102 -12.58 -6.31 -3.99
N TYR A 103 -11.52 -6.80 -3.35
CA TYR A 103 -10.34 -7.33 -4.03
C TYR A 103 -10.06 -8.77 -3.66
N TYR A 104 -9.39 -9.46 -4.57
CA TYR A 104 -8.94 -10.83 -4.40
C TYR A 104 -7.48 -10.98 -4.84
N TYR A 105 -6.68 -11.64 -4.03
CA TYR A 105 -5.34 -12.07 -4.36
C TYR A 105 -5.25 -13.59 -4.42
N ASP A 106 -4.49 -14.07 -5.40
CA ASP A 106 -4.10 -15.46 -5.56
C ASP A 106 -2.58 -15.49 -5.58
N LEU A 107 -1.98 -15.82 -4.43
CA LEU A 107 -0.58 -15.53 -4.14
C LEU A 107 0.29 -16.78 -4.16
N PRO A 108 1.45 -16.74 -4.84
CA PRO A 108 2.48 -17.75 -4.66
C PRO A 108 3.18 -17.56 -3.30
N ALA A 109 4.00 -18.54 -2.90
CA ALA A 109 4.79 -18.48 -1.69
C ALA A 109 5.70 -17.23 -1.62
N GLY A 110 5.91 -16.73 -0.41
CA GLY A 110 6.69 -15.55 -0.04
C GLY A 110 6.00 -14.23 -0.32
N LYS A 111 4.68 -14.19 -0.52
CA LYS A 111 3.95 -12.97 -0.96
C LYS A 111 2.79 -12.56 -0.05
N ALA A 112 2.32 -13.45 0.82
CA ALA A 112 1.17 -13.18 1.66
C ALA A 112 1.36 -11.93 2.54
N ALA A 113 2.51 -11.79 3.20
CA ALA A 113 2.75 -10.68 4.12
C ALA A 113 2.78 -9.31 3.42
N LEU A 114 3.39 -9.21 2.23
CA LEU A 114 3.42 -7.98 1.45
C LEU A 114 2.02 -7.60 0.95
N ALA A 115 1.27 -8.55 0.40
CA ALA A 115 -0.11 -8.30 -0.04
C ALA A 115 -1.01 -7.87 1.13
N ALA A 116 -0.82 -8.47 2.31
CA ALA A 116 -1.56 -8.11 3.50
C ALA A 116 -1.26 -6.66 3.95
N ALA A 117 0.03 -6.32 4.00
CA ALA A 117 0.47 -4.98 4.35
C ALA A 117 0.02 -3.93 3.31
N GLU A 118 0.05 -4.27 2.02
CA GLU A 118 -0.42 -3.41 0.94
C GLU A 118 -1.92 -3.12 1.06
N ALA A 119 -2.74 -4.15 1.23
CA ALA A 119 -4.18 -3.99 1.43
C ALA A 119 -4.50 -3.13 2.67
N PHE A 120 -3.85 -3.41 3.80
CA PHE A 120 -4.01 -2.64 5.04
C PHE A 120 -3.58 -1.18 4.86
N ALA A 121 -2.40 -0.96 4.26
CA ALA A 121 -1.87 0.38 4.06
C ALA A 121 -2.81 1.25 3.23
N TYR A 122 -3.62 0.66 2.34
CA TYR A 122 -4.62 1.37 1.53
C TYR A 122 -6.04 1.33 2.09
N GLY A 123 -6.32 0.52 3.11
CA GLY A 123 -7.67 0.32 3.65
C GLY A 123 -8.58 -0.45 2.68
N ALA A 124 -8.00 -1.40 1.93
CA ALA A 124 -8.73 -2.18 0.91
C ALA A 124 -9.40 -3.41 1.52
N ASP A 125 -10.65 -3.70 1.11
CA ASP A 125 -11.33 -4.98 1.38
C ASP A 125 -10.71 -6.06 0.50
N ALA A 126 -9.62 -6.66 0.95
CA ALA A 126 -8.90 -7.70 0.23
C ALA A 126 -9.07 -9.07 0.88
N VAL A 127 -9.36 -10.06 0.04
CA VAL A 127 -9.35 -11.48 0.37
C VAL A 127 -8.13 -12.13 -0.30
N LEU A 128 -7.33 -12.85 0.47
CA LEU A 128 -6.06 -13.43 0.04
C LEU A 128 -6.18 -14.96 0.07
N LYS A 129 -6.02 -15.59 -1.09
CA LYS A 129 -5.64 -17.00 -1.19
C LYS A 129 -4.11 -17.06 -1.21
N ILE A 130 -3.54 -17.80 -0.27
CA ILE A 130 -2.09 -17.84 -0.04
C ILE A 130 -1.57 -19.27 -0.12
N ASP A 131 -0.27 -19.41 -0.35
CA ASP A 131 0.42 -20.67 -0.18
C ASP A 131 0.48 -21.06 1.31
N THR A 132 0.34 -22.35 1.61
CA THR A 132 0.45 -22.90 2.96
C THR A 132 1.79 -22.57 3.64
N ALA A 133 2.88 -22.43 2.87
CA ALA A 133 4.20 -22.06 3.38
C ALA A 133 4.23 -20.65 3.99
N ASP A 134 3.29 -19.78 3.60
CA ASP A 134 3.23 -18.39 4.07
C ASP A 134 2.41 -18.22 5.36
N LEU A 135 1.76 -19.27 5.86
CA LEU A 135 0.83 -19.17 6.99
C LEU A 135 1.43 -18.47 8.21
N GLU A 136 2.63 -18.86 8.61
CA GLU A 136 3.30 -18.30 9.79
C GLU A 136 3.64 -16.82 9.58
N GLU A 137 4.20 -16.47 8.43
CA GLU A 137 4.56 -15.08 8.11
C GLU A 137 3.31 -14.19 7.97
N PHE A 138 2.28 -14.70 7.31
CA PHE A 138 0.99 -14.03 7.17
C PHE A 138 0.34 -13.78 8.53
N GLY A 139 0.34 -14.80 9.40
CA GLY A 139 -0.14 -14.69 10.77
C GLY A 139 0.60 -13.63 11.60
N ARG A 140 1.93 -13.63 11.54
CA ARG A 140 2.76 -12.57 12.16
C ARG A 140 2.42 -11.18 11.62
N MET A 141 2.23 -11.04 10.31
CA MET A 141 1.84 -9.76 9.71
C MET A 141 0.46 -9.33 10.20
N LEU A 142 -0.55 -10.20 10.22
CA LEU A 142 -1.87 -9.86 10.77
C LEU A 142 -1.80 -9.44 12.24
N ALA A 143 -1.00 -10.13 13.05
CA ALA A 143 -0.78 -9.78 14.45
C ALA A 143 -0.12 -8.41 14.63
N PHE A 144 0.83 -8.06 13.75
CA PHE A 144 1.45 -6.73 13.70
C PHE A 144 0.43 -5.66 13.29
N LEU A 145 -0.29 -5.86 12.19
CA LEU A 145 -1.26 -4.90 11.66
C LEU A 145 -2.40 -4.62 12.65
N ARG A 146 -2.81 -5.61 13.45
CA ARG A 146 -3.84 -5.46 14.49
C ARG A 146 -3.45 -4.46 15.60
N GLN A 147 -2.15 -4.23 15.81
CA GLN A 147 -1.66 -3.30 16.82
C GLN A 147 -1.67 -1.86 16.34
N LEU A 148 -1.82 -1.63 15.03
CA LEU A 148 -1.70 -0.31 14.44
C LEU A 148 -3.04 0.43 14.48
N PRO A 149 -3.04 1.75 14.75
CA PRO A 149 -4.24 2.57 14.60
C PRO A 149 -4.83 2.50 13.19
N THR A 150 -6.16 2.36 13.11
CA THR A 150 -6.89 2.23 11.84
C THR A 150 -7.75 3.45 11.51
N ASP A 151 -7.47 4.60 12.13
CA ASP A 151 -8.22 5.83 11.84
C ASP A 151 -8.19 6.13 10.35
N ASP A 152 -9.34 6.48 9.79
CA ASP A 152 -9.42 6.90 8.39
C ASP A 152 -8.89 8.33 8.27
N LEU A 153 -7.70 8.47 7.68
CA LEU A 153 -7.06 9.74 7.42
C LEU A 153 -7.07 10.01 5.91
N PRO A 154 -7.37 11.25 5.48
CA PRO A 154 -7.46 11.54 4.06
C PRO A 154 -6.09 11.40 3.39
N THR A 155 -6.07 10.86 2.17
CA THR A 155 -4.86 10.75 1.36
C THR A 155 -4.33 12.13 0.99
N LEU A 156 -3.06 12.37 1.31
CA LEU A 156 -2.33 13.56 0.92
C LEU A 156 -1.73 13.37 -0.48
N ALA A 157 -1.84 14.40 -1.32
CA ALA A 157 -1.36 14.39 -2.70
C ALA A 157 -0.69 15.72 -3.06
N ASP A 158 0.22 15.67 -4.02
CA ASP A 158 0.90 16.84 -4.59
C ASP A 158 0.30 17.26 -5.94
N LEU A 159 -0.36 16.32 -6.63
CA LEU A 159 -0.93 16.54 -7.96
C LEU A 159 -2.25 15.79 -8.15
N ALA A 160 -3.01 16.20 -9.16
CA ALA A 160 -4.21 15.50 -9.62
C ALA A 160 -3.94 14.76 -10.93
N VAL A 161 -4.56 13.59 -11.08
CA VAL A 161 -4.62 12.84 -12.35
C VAL A 161 -6.09 12.76 -12.75
N VAL A 162 -6.42 13.35 -13.91
CA VAL A 162 -7.77 13.28 -14.48
C VAL A 162 -7.99 11.88 -15.04
N ASP A 163 -8.82 11.10 -14.38
CA ASP A 163 -9.13 9.73 -14.77
C ASP A 163 -10.25 9.69 -15.81
N ASP A 164 -9.89 9.33 -17.04
CA ASP A 164 -10.83 9.11 -18.14
C ASP A 164 -11.31 7.65 -18.25
N GLY A 165 -10.96 6.81 -17.27
CA GLY A 165 -11.30 5.39 -17.25
C GLY A 165 -10.44 4.52 -18.17
N SER A 166 -9.51 5.10 -18.95
CA SER A 166 -8.69 4.34 -19.88
C SER A 166 -7.59 3.51 -19.18
N PRO A 167 -7.15 2.39 -19.77
CA PRO A 167 -5.98 1.65 -19.28
C PRO A 167 -4.71 2.52 -19.23
N LEU A 168 -4.54 3.41 -20.22
CA LEU A 168 -3.37 4.29 -20.32
C LEU A 168 -3.26 5.25 -19.13
N THR A 169 -4.38 5.79 -18.65
CA THR A 169 -4.39 6.63 -17.44
C THR A 169 -4.05 5.81 -16.19
N GLY A 170 -4.47 4.54 -16.14
CA GLY A 170 -4.05 3.59 -15.11
C GLY A 170 -2.52 3.38 -15.09
N GLU A 171 -1.90 3.21 -16.25
CA GLU A 171 -0.44 3.08 -16.35
C GLU A 171 0.30 4.34 -15.86
N VAL A 172 -0.25 5.52 -16.09
CA VAL A 172 0.30 6.77 -15.53
C VAL A 172 0.23 6.76 -14.01
N MET A 173 -0.90 6.34 -13.42
CA MET A 173 -1.03 6.24 -11.96
C MET A 173 -0.06 5.21 -11.37
N ASN A 174 0.08 4.04 -12.01
CA ASN A 174 1.06 3.02 -11.67
C ASN A 174 2.48 3.60 -11.65
N LEU A 175 2.84 4.31 -12.70
CA LEU A 175 4.13 4.97 -12.83
C LEU A 175 4.42 6.00 -11.73
N LEU A 176 3.43 6.85 -11.41
CA LEU A 176 3.57 7.86 -10.37
C LEU A 176 3.73 7.22 -8.99
N ALA A 177 2.93 6.18 -8.69
CA ALA A 177 3.01 5.43 -7.44
C ALA A 177 4.41 4.84 -7.21
N ARG A 178 4.95 4.16 -8.23
CA ARG A 178 6.30 3.55 -8.19
C ARG A 178 7.44 4.54 -8.02
N ARG A 179 7.19 5.82 -8.31
CA ARG A 179 8.18 6.90 -8.17
C ARG A 179 7.96 7.75 -6.92
N ASN A 180 7.04 7.33 -6.04
CA ASN A 180 6.61 8.09 -4.86
C ASN A 180 6.24 9.54 -5.21
N LEU A 181 5.50 9.71 -6.31
CA LEU A 181 4.86 10.97 -6.68
C LEU A 181 3.41 10.90 -6.22
N LEU A 182 3.08 11.64 -5.17
CA LEU A 182 1.77 11.53 -4.52
C LEU A 182 0.68 12.18 -5.39
N PHE A 183 -0.32 11.41 -5.77
CA PHE A 183 -1.39 11.87 -6.66
C PHE A 183 -2.78 11.57 -6.12
N ARG A 184 -3.76 12.31 -6.62
CA ARG A 184 -5.19 12.04 -6.42
C ARG A 184 -5.87 11.82 -7.77
N PRO A 185 -6.48 10.64 -8.02
CA PRO A 185 -7.39 10.45 -9.15
C PRO A 185 -8.62 11.36 -9.00
N VAL A 186 -8.99 12.05 -10.08
CA VAL A 186 -10.14 12.98 -10.10
C VAL A 186 -10.87 12.88 -11.44
N PRO A 187 -12.19 13.13 -11.51
CA PRO A 187 -12.92 13.11 -12.78
C PRO A 187 -12.63 14.36 -13.64
N THR A 188 -12.26 15.47 -13.01
CA THR A 188 -11.97 16.75 -13.67
C THR A 188 -10.81 17.47 -12.97
N PRO A 189 -10.10 18.38 -13.66
CA PRO A 189 -9.03 19.16 -13.04
C PRO A 189 -9.50 19.92 -11.78
N LEU A 190 -8.68 19.93 -10.74
CA LEU A 190 -8.96 20.65 -9.50
C LEU A 190 -7.96 21.81 -9.32
N PRO A 191 -8.42 23.07 -9.14
CA PRO A 191 -7.56 24.24 -9.02
C PRO A 191 -6.58 24.22 -7.83
N GLN A 192 -6.90 23.48 -6.77
CA GLN A 192 -6.05 23.33 -5.59
C GLN A 192 -4.74 22.59 -5.88
N PHE A 193 -4.66 21.82 -6.97
CA PHE A 193 -3.44 21.14 -7.37
C PHE A 193 -2.71 21.98 -8.42
N PRO A 194 -1.42 22.31 -8.20
CA PRO A 194 -0.64 23.07 -9.17
C PRO A 194 -0.39 22.28 -10.46
N ILE A 195 -0.52 20.95 -10.40
CA ILE A 195 -0.34 20.04 -11.52
C ILE A 195 -1.61 19.21 -11.67
N ASN A 196 -2.26 19.32 -12.83
CA ASN A 196 -3.40 18.51 -13.23
C ASN A 196 -3.02 17.73 -14.49
N ILE A 197 -2.74 16.43 -14.35
CA ILE A 197 -2.38 15.56 -15.46
C ILE A 197 -3.65 15.11 -16.18
N LYS A 198 -3.85 15.56 -17.41
CA LYS A 198 -4.93 15.12 -18.29
C LYS A 198 -4.36 14.65 -19.63
N LEU A 199 -4.38 13.34 -19.85
CA LEU A 199 -3.85 12.74 -21.08
C LEU A 199 -4.62 13.21 -22.33
N GLY A 200 -3.92 13.29 -23.46
CA GLY A 200 -4.46 13.78 -24.73
C GLY A 200 -4.53 15.30 -24.83
N THR A 201 -3.99 16.04 -23.86
CA THR A 201 -3.82 17.51 -23.97
C THR A 201 -2.48 17.86 -24.58
N LYS A 202 -2.32 19.11 -25.05
CA LYS A 202 -1.01 19.62 -25.52
C LYS A 202 0.09 19.49 -24.46
N GLU A 203 -0.27 19.69 -23.19
CA GLU A 203 0.68 19.58 -22.09
C GLU A 203 1.02 18.12 -21.77
N TYR A 204 0.07 17.19 -21.92
CA TYR A 204 0.23 15.77 -21.67
C TYR A 204 -0.28 14.94 -22.85
N PRO A 205 0.45 14.92 -23.97
CA PRO A 205 0.07 14.11 -25.11
C PRO A 205 0.17 12.63 -24.75
N LYS A 206 -0.64 11.77 -25.39
CA LYS A 206 -0.71 10.34 -25.04
C LYS A 206 0.63 9.66 -25.25
N GLU A 207 1.39 10.11 -26.23
CA GLU A 207 2.71 9.59 -26.61
C GLU A 207 3.75 9.87 -25.52
N ALA A 208 3.55 10.87 -24.66
CA ALA A 208 4.51 11.21 -23.60
C ALA A 208 4.68 10.13 -22.53
N VAL A 209 3.74 9.18 -22.43
CA VAL A 209 3.80 8.08 -21.44
C VAL A 209 4.56 6.85 -21.97
N THR A 210 4.96 6.86 -23.24
CA THR A 210 5.76 5.79 -23.86
C THR A 210 7.19 5.74 -23.29
N ASP A 211 7.70 6.86 -22.76
CA ASP A 211 8.90 6.89 -21.91
C ASP A 211 8.51 7.24 -20.47
N PRO A 212 8.32 6.21 -19.63
CA PRO A 212 8.07 6.35 -18.20
C PRO A 212 9.02 7.28 -17.45
N SER A 213 10.31 7.20 -17.74
CA SER A 213 11.33 7.91 -16.98
C SER A 213 11.32 9.40 -17.31
N LEU A 214 11.18 9.74 -18.60
CA LEU A 214 11.02 11.13 -19.03
C LEU A 214 9.72 11.74 -18.53
N PHE A 215 8.62 10.99 -18.53
CA PHE A 215 7.34 11.47 -17.98
C PHE A 215 7.47 11.80 -16.49
N ALA A 216 7.99 10.88 -15.68
CA ALA A 216 8.22 11.11 -14.26
C ALA A 216 9.17 12.29 -14.00
N LEU A 217 10.24 12.41 -14.79
CA LEU A 217 11.19 13.53 -14.70
C LEU A 217 10.52 14.87 -15.01
N LYS A 218 9.67 14.94 -16.04
CA LYS A 218 8.87 16.13 -16.36
C LYS A 218 7.99 16.55 -15.19
N ILE A 219 7.29 15.60 -14.57
CA ILE A 219 6.46 15.88 -13.39
C ILE A 219 7.32 16.40 -12.22
N ARG A 220 8.45 15.75 -11.94
CA ARG A 220 9.38 16.19 -10.88
C ARG A 220 9.92 17.59 -11.12
N ARG A 221 10.29 17.94 -12.35
CA ARG A 221 10.76 19.29 -12.71
C ARG A 221 9.69 20.36 -12.51
N ARG A 222 8.42 20.06 -12.83
CA ARG A 222 7.31 20.99 -12.59
C ARG A 222 6.98 21.14 -11.11
N LEU A 223 6.99 20.04 -10.37
CA LEU A 223 6.67 20.06 -8.94
C LEU A 223 7.81 20.68 -8.13
N THR A 224 9.06 20.46 -8.55
CA THR A 224 10.31 20.71 -7.82
C THR A 224 10.44 19.83 -6.57
N ASP A 225 11.68 19.61 -6.14
CA ASP A 225 11.95 18.70 -5.01
C ASP A 225 11.54 19.32 -3.67
N GLU A 226 11.52 20.65 -3.57
CA GLU A 226 11.16 21.40 -2.36
C GLU A 226 9.66 21.36 -2.08
N LYS A 227 8.83 21.34 -3.13
CA LYS A 227 7.37 21.34 -2.97
C LYS A 227 6.78 19.96 -2.74
N ARG A 228 7.52 18.89 -3.05
CA ARG A 228 7.09 17.50 -2.81
C ARG A 228 6.82 17.28 -1.33
N ARG A 229 5.63 16.74 -1.01
CA ARG A 229 5.26 16.41 0.37
C ARG A 229 6.11 15.29 0.96
N LEU A 230 6.53 14.34 0.13
CA LEU A 230 7.29 13.18 0.57
C LEU A 230 8.42 12.86 -0.41
N ARG A 231 9.60 12.58 0.14
CA ARG A 231 10.75 12.02 -0.57
C ARG A 231 11.34 10.91 0.29
N ILE A 232 11.82 9.85 -0.38
CA ILE A 232 12.59 8.78 0.25
C ILE A 232 13.94 8.65 -0.45
N TYR A 233 14.95 8.25 0.32
CA TYR A 233 16.30 7.98 -0.15
C TYR A 233 16.78 6.66 0.41
N GLY A 234 17.68 6.00 -0.31
CA GLY A 234 18.23 4.70 0.10
C GLY A 234 17.41 3.49 -0.40
N SER A 235 16.32 3.69 -1.14
CA SER A 235 15.59 2.61 -1.79
C SER A 235 14.86 3.03 -3.05
N GLU A 236 14.82 2.11 -4.03
CA GLU A 236 14.00 2.22 -5.24
C GLU A 236 12.81 1.25 -5.23
N VAL A 237 12.68 0.41 -4.19
CA VAL A 237 11.66 -0.65 -4.09
C VAL A 237 10.67 -0.41 -2.96
N VAL A 238 10.80 0.73 -2.26
CA VAL A 238 9.85 1.15 -1.23
C VAL A 238 8.83 2.11 -1.83
N ILE A 239 7.55 1.77 -1.74
CA ILE A 239 6.45 2.67 -2.09
C ILE A 239 5.78 3.16 -0.81
N CYS A 240 5.42 4.43 -0.81
CA CYS A 240 4.86 5.12 0.33
C CYS A 240 3.41 5.50 0.10
N ARG A 241 2.59 5.38 1.14
CA ARG A 241 1.30 6.08 1.23
C ARG A 241 1.38 7.11 2.33
N LEU A 242 1.00 8.35 2.02
CA LEU A 242 0.91 9.43 2.99
C LEU A 242 -0.55 9.83 3.18
N THR A 243 -1.03 9.72 4.40
CA THR A 243 -2.34 10.20 4.82
C THR A 243 -2.15 11.22 5.94
N GLY A 244 -3.13 12.08 6.18
CA GLY A 244 -3.01 13.05 7.26
C GLY A 244 -3.93 14.24 7.13
N GLU A 245 -3.94 15.01 8.20
CA GLU A 245 -4.74 16.21 8.39
C GLU A 245 -3.86 17.31 8.99
N ALA A 246 -4.44 18.43 9.42
CA ALA A 246 -3.68 19.56 9.94
C ALA A 246 -2.83 19.20 11.18
N ALA A 247 -3.32 18.29 12.04
CA ALA A 247 -2.69 17.97 13.31
C ALA A 247 -1.69 16.81 13.26
N ARG A 248 -1.78 15.94 12.26
CA ARG A 248 -0.93 14.73 12.17
C ARG A 248 -0.80 14.22 10.75
N VAL A 249 0.29 13.51 10.51
CA VAL A 249 0.53 12.76 9.26
C VAL A 249 0.89 11.33 9.59
N ARG A 250 0.41 10.42 8.75
CA ARG A 250 0.70 9.00 8.82
C ARG A 250 1.33 8.53 7.52
N LEU A 251 2.48 7.90 7.67
CA LEU A 251 3.29 7.36 6.60
C LEU A 251 3.27 5.84 6.68
N HIS A 252 2.84 5.23 5.59
CA HIS A 252 2.95 3.80 5.36
C HIS A 252 4.08 3.56 4.37
N LEU A 253 5.03 2.69 4.71
CA LEU A 253 6.16 2.31 3.88
C LEU A 253 6.04 0.83 3.54
N LEU A 254 5.97 0.49 2.26
CA LEU A 254 5.85 -0.88 1.77
C LEU A 254 7.09 -1.25 0.98
N ASN A 255 7.79 -2.31 1.40
CA ASN A 255 8.99 -2.78 0.72
C ASN A 255 8.67 -3.94 -0.22
N TYR A 256 8.77 -3.69 -1.51
CA TYR A 256 8.48 -4.68 -2.56
C TYR A 256 9.69 -5.57 -2.89
N GLY A 257 10.86 -5.26 -2.33
CA GLY A 257 12.13 -5.93 -2.66
C GLY A 257 12.30 -7.33 -2.08
N GLY A 258 11.47 -7.73 -1.11
CA GLY A 258 11.54 -9.04 -0.45
C GLY A 258 12.82 -9.28 0.37
N ARG A 259 13.55 -8.22 0.72
CA ARG A 259 14.77 -8.26 1.55
C ARG A 259 14.77 -7.07 2.50
N GLU A 260 15.43 -7.22 3.66
CA GLU A 260 15.62 -6.12 4.60
C GLU A 260 16.37 -4.95 3.92
N ILE A 261 15.91 -3.73 4.18
CA ILE A 261 16.54 -2.49 3.74
C ILE A 261 17.05 -1.79 4.98
N ALA A 262 18.31 -1.36 4.95
CA ALA A 262 18.92 -0.55 6.00
C ALA A 262 19.04 0.92 5.59
N GLY A 263 18.95 1.84 6.56
CA GLY A 263 19.26 3.25 6.37
C GLY A 263 18.32 4.00 5.42
N LEU A 264 17.03 3.67 5.42
CA LEU A 264 16.04 4.38 4.62
C LEU A 264 15.86 5.79 5.21
N ARG A 265 16.16 6.84 4.44
CA ARG A 265 15.96 8.23 4.85
C ARG A 265 14.66 8.77 4.27
N ILE A 266 13.86 9.41 5.10
CA ILE A 266 12.58 9.99 4.78
C ILE A 266 12.67 11.50 4.95
N ARG A 267 12.10 12.24 3.99
CA ARG A 267 11.88 13.69 4.08
C ARG A 267 10.41 13.99 3.85
N LEU A 268 9.78 14.61 4.84
CA LEU A 268 8.40 15.10 4.80
C LEU A 268 8.39 16.63 4.78
N ARG A 269 7.60 17.23 3.89
CA ARG A 269 7.39 18.68 3.91
C ARG A 269 6.45 19.04 5.07
N GLY A 270 6.85 20.05 5.84
CA GLY A 270 6.22 20.43 7.10
C GLY A 270 7.09 20.12 8.31
N THR A 271 6.74 20.74 9.43
CA THR A 271 7.43 20.60 10.71
C THR A 271 6.59 19.68 11.60
N TYR A 272 7.12 18.50 11.90
CA TYR A 272 6.46 17.52 12.73
C TYR A 272 7.30 17.22 13.96
N ALA A 273 6.65 16.93 15.09
CA ALA A 273 7.30 16.35 16.25
C ALA A 273 7.41 14.84 16.07
N LYS A 274 8.35 14.21 16.80
CA LYS A 274 8.40 12.76 16.91
C LYS A 274 7.05 12.24 17.42
N GLY A 275 6.53 11.23 16.75
CA GLY A 275 5.36 10.48 17.20
C GLY A 275 5.70 9.00 17.37
N GLU A 276 4.91 8.13 16.78
CA GLU A 276 5.06 6.69 16.89
C GLU A 276 5.58 6.09 15.58
N ALA A 277 6.47 5.10 15.67
CA ALA A 277 6.93 4.34 14.53
C ALA A 277 6.94 2.86 14.87
N PHE A 278 6.43 2.05 13.95
CA PHE A 278 6.35 0.60 14.05
C PHE A 278 6.89 -0.01 12.77
N VAL A 279 7.71 -1.05 12.91
CA VAL A 279 8.28 -1.81 11.79
C VAL A 279 7.90 -3.28 11.98
N ALA A 280 7.34 -3.90 10.94
CA ALA A 280 7.02 -5.32 10.96
C ALA A 280 8.28 -6.13 11.28
N GLY A 281 8.18 -7.07 12.23
CA GLY A 281 9.32 -7.86 12.73
C GLY A 281 10.16 -7.17 13.83
N SER A 282 10.11 -5.84 13.96
CA SER A 282 10.84 -5.11 15.01
C SER A 282 9.93 -4.46 16.07
N GLY A 283 8.63 -4.33 15.80
CA GLY A 283 7.69 -3.67 16.71
C GLY A 283 7.90 -2.15 16.74
N ARG A 284 7.74 -1.54 17.92
CA ARG A 284 7.96 -0.10 18.11
C ARG A 284 9.44 0.24 17.95
N VAL A 285 9.74 1.24 17.13
CA VAL A 285 11.11 1.72 16.88
C VAL A 285 11.18 3.23 17.07
N GLU A 286 12.37 3.76 17.31
CA GLU A 286 12.61 5.21 17.31
C GLU A 286 13.25 5.64 15.98
N PRO A 287 12.66 6.62 15.26
CA PRO A 287 13.32 7.22 14.09
C PRO A 287 14.65 7.88 14.45
N MET A 288 15.68 7.62 13.65
CA MET A 288 17.04 8.16 13.83
C MET A 288 17.23 9.45 13.04
N ASP A 289 18.33 10.17 13.29
CA ASP A 289 18.76 11.36 12.54
C ASP A 289 17.64 12.40 12.35
N TYR A 290 16.81 12.58 13.37
CA TYR A 290 15.62 13.42 13.29
C TYR A 290 16.01 14.89 13.24
N VAL A 291 15.68 15.57 12.14
CA VAL A 291 16.05 16.97 11.90
C VAL A 291 14.86 17.74 11.35
N LEU A 292 14.71 18.98 11.83
CA LEU A 292 13.78 19.97 11.29
C LEU A 292 14.60 21.03 10.56
N THR A 293 14.53 21.04 9.23
CA THR A 293 15.31 21.97 8.38
C THR A 293 14.50 22.38 7.15
N ASP A 294 14.62 23.64 6.75
CA ASP A 294 14.06 24.17 5.50
C ASP A 294 12.55 23.88 5.30
N GLY A 295 11.78 23.98 6.39
CA GLY A 295 10.34 23.71 6.38
C GLY A 295 9.99 22.24 6.12
N ALA A 296 10.91 21.32 6.45
CA ALA A 296 10.74 19.89 6.33
C ALA A 296 11.25 19.16 7.57
N THR A 297 10.70 17.97 7.76
CA THR A 297 11.10 16.99 8.77
C THR A 297 11.81 15.85 8.07
N GLU A 298 13.04 15.56 8.49
CA GLU A 298 13.84 14.46 8.00
C GLU A 298 14.18 13.49 9.11
N PHE A 299 14.20 12.20 8.81
CA PHE A 299 14.59 11.15 9.73
C PHE A 299 14.94 9.86 8.97
N SER A 300 15.57 8.92 9.66
CA SER A 300 15.98 7.64 9.11
C SER A 300 15.30 6.48 9.85
N LEU A 301 14.96 5.42 9.12
CA LEU A 301 14.71 4.10 9.70
C LEU A 301 15.99 3.28 9.62
N ALA A 302 16.40 2.69 10.76
CA ALA A 302 17.59 1.86 10.82
C ALA A 302 17.48 0.66 9.87
N LYS A 303 16.34 -0.03 9.92
CA LYS A 303 16.02 -1.14 9.04
C LYS A 303 14.52 -1.33 8.88
N MET A 304 14.09 -1.91 7.77
CA MET A 304 12.75 -2.46 7.61
C MET A 304 12.75 -3.68 6.70
N GLU A 305 11.92 -4.65 7.03
CA GLU A 305 11.58 -5.76 6.15
C GLU A 305 10.38 -5.36 5.28
N THR A 306 9.20 -5.96 5.47
CA THR A 306 8.05 -5.82 4.56
C THR A 306 7.31 -4.48 4.69
N TYR A 307 7.15 -3.98 5.91
CA TYR A 307 6.23 -2.87 6.18
C TYR A 307 6.63 -2.03 7.38
N ALA A 308 6.42 -0.72 7.29
CA ALA A 308 6.54 0.20 8.41
C ALA A 308 5.39 1.22 8.41
N TRP A 309 4.96 1.57 9.60
CA TRP A 309 3.92 2.55 9.88
C TRP A 309 4.51 3.61 10.80
N ILE A 310 4.39 4.87 10.43
CA ILE A 310 4.91 6.00 11.20
C ILE A 310 3.82 7.06 11.28
N GLU A 311 3.51 7.55 12.47
CA GLU A 311 2.64 8.69 12.69
C GLU A 311 3.40 9.80 13.40
N LEU A 312 3.31 11.01 12.86
CA LEU A 312 3.96 12.20 13.39
C LEU A 312 2.92 13.28 13.65
N THR A 313 3.12 14.07 14.69
CA THR A 313 2.22 15.17 15.07
C THR A 313 2.76 16.48 14.52
N ALA A 314 1.91 17.34 13.98
CA ALA A 314 2.32 18.67 13.53
C ALA A 314 2.80 19.51 14.73
N VAL A 315 3.91 20.22 14.55
CA VAL A 315 4.34 21.24 15.53
C VAL A 315 3.44 22.46 15.35
N LYS A 316 2.83 22.93 16.44
CA LYS A 316 2.03 24.15 16.45
C LYS A 316 2.90 25.40 16.29
#